data_AF-A0A928NDC6-F1
#
_entry.id   AF-A0A928NDC6-F1
#
_cell.length_a   1.000
_cell.length_b   1.000
_cell.length_c   1.000
_cell.angle_alpha   90.00
_cell.angle_beta   90.00
_cell.angle_gamma   90.00
#
_symmetry.space_group_name_H-M   'P 1'
#
loop_
_entity.id
_entity.type
_entity.pdbx_description
1 polymer ?
#
loop_
_entity_poly.entity_id
_entity_poly.type
_entity_poly.pdbx_seq_one_letter_code
_entity_poly.pdbx_strand_id
1 'polypeptide(L)'
;MIASFSHPNIKGITFWDFWETSAYTKNNFMFDADWNMRLAGKMYQDLVYNKWWTKESGATDTSGEFNVRGYYGDYDVTVTTNDGKSKKLSVAFYEGYDNVIEVVMG
;
A
#
# COMPACT_ATOMS: atom_id res chain seq x y z
N MET A 1 15.02 3.89 -3.57
CA MET A 1 13.57 3.67 -3.48
C MET A 1 12.94 4.41 -2.32
N ILE A 2 13.35 4.19 -1.07
CA ILE A 2 12.74 4.85 0.12
C ILE A 2 12.81 6.38 0.00
N ALA A 3 13.99 6.96 -0.28
CA ALA A 3 14.13 8.41 -0.44
C ALA A 3 13.21 9.00 -1.53
N SER A 4 12.97 8.25 -2.62
CA SER A 4 12.08 8.67 -3.70
C SER A 4 10.61 8.62 -3.25
N PHE A 5 10.21 7.52 -2.59
CA PHE A 5 8.85 7.34 -2.09
C PHE A 5 8.48 8.35 -0.99
N SER A 6 9.44 8.77 -0.18
CA SER A 6 9.21 9.75 0.89
C SER A 6 9.12 11.20 0.42
N HIS A 7 9.35 11.50 -0.85
CA HIS A 7 9.34 12.88 -1.35
C HIS A 7 7.98 13.22 -2.01
N PRO A 8 7.22 14.22 -1.51
CA PRO A 8 5.84 14.49 -1.93
C PRO A 8 5.68 14.86 -3.42
N ASN A 9 6.72 15.45 -4.02
CA ASN A 9 6.74 15.81 -5.45
C ASN A 9 7.05 14.64 -6.39
N ILE A 10 7.40 13.45 -5.87
CA ILE A 10 7.60 12.26 -6.70
C ILE A 10 6.27 11.55 -6.84
N LYS A 11 5.75 11.49 -8.08
CA LYS A 11 4.46 10.86 -8.39
C LYS A 11 4.58 9.45 -8.99
N GLY A 12 5.81 8.96 -9.20
CA GLY A 12 6.06 7.63 -9.73
C GLY A 12 7.53 7.23 -9.72
N ILE A 13 7.79 5.93 -9.78
CA ILE A 13 9.12 5.34 -9.92
C ILE A 13 9.05 4.36 -11.10
N THR A 14 9.91 4.53 -12.09
CA THR A 14 10.00 3.65 -13.25
C THR A 14 11.36 2.98 -13.27
N PHE A 15 11.38 1.68 -13.53
CA PHE A 15 12.61 0.92 -13.71
C PHE A 15 12.91 0.74 -15.19
N TRP A 16 14.19 0.87 -15.55
CA TRP A 16 14.63 0.72 -16.93
C TRP A 16 14.64 -0.75 -17.38
N ASP A 17 15.18 -1.63 -16.54
CA ASP A 17 15.28 -3.06 -16.81
C ASP A 17 14.38 -3.85 -15.85
N PHE A 18 13.57 -4.76 -16.39
CA PHE A 18 12.66 -5.62 -15.61
C PHE A 18 13.02 -7.11 -15.73
N TRP A 19 13.33 -7.56 -16.94
CA TRP A 19 13.57 -8.96 -17.28
C TRP A 19 14.93 -9.12 -17.98
N GLU A 20 15.66 -10.19 -17.67
CA GLU A 20 17.05 -10.40 -18.12
C GLU A 20 17.24 -10.33 -19.63
N THR A 21 16.39 -10.99 -20.40
CA THR A 21 16.59 -11.13 -21.85
C THR A 21 16.33 -9.81 -22.60
N SER A 22 15.59 -8.88 -21.99
CA SER A 22 15.35 -7.54 -22.52
C SER A 22 16.21 -6.46 -21.85
N ALA A 23 17.06 -6.84 -20.89
CA ALA A 23 17.83 -5.89 -20.12
C ALA A 23 18.97 -5.29 -20.96
N TYR A 24 19.13 -3.97 -20.88
CA TYR A 24 20.22 -3.27 -21.54
C TYR A 24 21.58 -3.56 -20.87
N THR A 25 21.58 -3.83 -19.57
CA THR A 25 22.80 -4.07 -18.77
C THR A 25 22.71 -5.32 -17.91
N LYS A 26 23.87 -5.95 -17.67
CA LYS A 26 23.97 -7.08 -16.74
C LYS A 26 23.71 -6.60 -15.31
N ASN A 27 22.80 -7.28 -14.60
CA ASN A 27 22.46 -7.11 -13.18
C ASN A 27 21.41 -6.04 -12.76
N ASN A 28 20.70 -5.40 -13.70
CA ASN A 28 19.68 -4.39 -13.34
C ASN A 28 18.22 -4.88 -13.42
N PHE A 29 17.99 -6.17 -13.64
CA PHE A 29 16.66 -6.76 -13.82
C PHE A 29 16.12 -7.43 -12.56
N MET A 30 14.79 -7.43 -12.41
CA MET A 30 14.05 -8.05 -11.31
C MET A 30 13.81 -9.55 -11.52
N PHE A 31 13.71 -9.98 -12.78
CA PHE A 31 13.46 -11.36 -13.19
C PHE A 31 14.59 -11.90 -14.07
N ASP A 32 15.05 -13.11 -13.80
CA ASP A 32 15.99 -13.81 -14.69
C ASP A 32 15.30 -14.28 -15.98
N ALA A 33 16.08 -14.84 -16.91
CA ALA A 33 15.59 -15.29 -18.21
C ALA A 33 14.41 -16.28 -18.12
N ASP A 34 14.36 -17.09 -17.07
CA ASP A 34 13.35 -18.12 -16.80
C ASP A 34 12.17 -17.61 -15.95
N TRP A 35 12.06 -16.29 -15.76
CA TRP A 35 11.04 -15.63 -14.93
C TRP A 35 11.13 -15.94 -13.44
N ASN A 36 12.28 -16.38 -12.94
CA ASN A 36 12.49 -16.44 -11.51
C ASN A 36 12.82 -15.06 -10.96
N MET A 37 12.16 -14.72 -9.86
CA MET A 37 12.36 -13.44 -9.21
C MET A 37 13.70 -13.38 -8.47
N ARG A 38 14.52 -12.40 -8.84
CA ARG A 38 15.80 -12.10 -8.19
C ARG A 38 15.60 -11.32 -6.89
N LEU A 39 16.67 -11.16 -6.13
CA LEU A 39 16.65 -10.40 -4.88
C LEU A 39 16.11 -8.96 -5.07
N ALA A 40 16.46 -8.29 -6.16
CA ALA A 40 15.96 -6.95 -6.46
C ALA A 40 14.42 -6.93 -6.60
N GLY A 41 13.84 -7.90 -7.32
CA GLY A 41 12.38 -8.04 -7.45
C GLY A 41 11.70 -8.38 -6.12
N LYS A 42 12.31 -9.26 -5.30
CA LYS A 42 11.79 -9.60 -3.97
C LYS A 42 11.78 -8.39 -3.04
N MET A 43 12.84 -7.58 -3.05
CA MET A 43 12.91 -6.36 -2.25
C MET A 43 11.92 -5.30 -2.74
N TYR A 44 11.73 -5.17 -4.06
CA TYR A 44 10.68 -4.32 -4.63
C TYR A 44 9.30 -4.75 -4.14
N GLN A 45 8.97 -6.04 -4.20
CA GLN A 45 7.68 -6.54 -3.74
C GLN A 45 7.46 -6.33 -2.24
N ASP A 46 8.48 -6.59 -1.41
CA ASP A 46 8.39 -6.35 0.03
C ASP A 46 8.21 -4.86 0.36
N LEU A 47 8.87 -3.96 -0.37
CA LEU A 47 8.63 -2.53 -0.21
C LEU A 47 7.18 -2.17 -0.59
N VAL A 48 6.76 -2.53 -1.80
CA VAL A 48 5.50 -2.04 -2.38
C VAL A 48 4.27 -2.71 -1.79
N TYR A 49 4.28 -4.01 -1.53
CA TYR A 49 3.09 -4.78 -1.11
C TYR A 49 3.05 -5.15 0.38
N ASN A 50 4.10 -4.80 1.11
CA ASN A 50 4.20 -5.09 2.53
C ASN A 50 4.51 -3.83 3.35
N LYS A 51 5.67 -3.21 3.13
CA LYS A 51 6.13 -2.07 3.96
C LYS A 51 5.42 -0.75 3.68
N TRP A 52 5.01 -0.53 2.43
CA TRP A 52 4.31 0.71 2.01
C TRP A 52 2.80 0.54 1.94
N TRP A 53 2.28 -0.49 2.60
CA TRP A 53 0.86 -0.67 2.85
C TRP A 53 0.59 -0.39 4.32
N THR A 54 -0.54 0.25 4.58
CA THR A 54 -1.01 0.43 5.95
C THR A 54 -1.97 -0.72 6.28
N LYS A 55 -1.59 -1.53 7.26
CA LYS A 55 -2.32 -2.70 7.74
C LYS A 55 -2.53 -2.56 9.24
N GLU A 56 -3.55 -1.82 9.62
CA GLU A 56 -3.80 -1.43 11.01
C GLU A 56 -5.19 -1.88 11.44
N SER A 57 -5.33 -2.18 12.72
CA SER A 57 -6.59 -2.61 13.33
C SER A 57 -6.65 -2.15 14.77
N GLY A 58 -7.83 -1.78 15.25
CA GLY A 58 -8.03 -1.40 16.63
C GLY A 58 -9.50 -1.26 16.99
N ALA A 59 -9.75 -0.88 18.23
CA ALA A 59 -11.08 -0.53 18.71
C ALA A 59 -11.30 0.98 18.58
N THR A 60 -12.54 1.36 18.30
CA THR A 60 -12.96 2.76 18.43
C THR A 60 -12.95 3.17 19.90
N ASP A 61 -12.74 4.46 20.14
CA ASP A 61 -12.85 5.03 21.48
C ASP A 61 -14.32 5.18 21.93
N THR A 62 -14.53 5.83 23.07
CA THR A 62 -15.86 6.09 23.64
C THR A 62 -16.74 7.02 22.80
N SER A 63 -16.15 7.76 21.86
CA SER A 63 -16.85 8.61 20.90
C SER A 63 -17.14 7.88 19.59
N GLY A 64 -16.64 6.65 19.42
CA GLY A 64 -16.77 5.87 18.19
C GLY A 64 -15.67 6.17 17.16
N GLU A 65 -14.59 6.84 17.55
CA GLU A 65 -13.52 7.26 16.63
C GLU A 65 -12.33 6.28 16.65
N PHE A 66 -11.70 6.08 15.49
CA PHE A 66 -10.43 5.36 15.36
C PHE A 66 -9.51 6.12 14.41
N ASN A 67 -8.36 6.54 14.92
CA ASN A 67 -7.40 7.35 14.17
C ASN A 67 -6.16 6.52 13.83
N VAL A 68 -5.72 6.59 12.58
CA VAL A 68 -4.55 5.86 12.08
C VAL A 68 -3.70 6.74 11.18
N ARG A 69 -2.38 6.58 11.27
CA ARG A 69 -1.45 7.16 10.29
C ARG A 69 -1.17 6.14 9.20
N GLY A 70 -1.61 6.44 7.98
CA GLY A 70 -1.39 5.57 6.81
C GLY A 70 -0.68 6.25 5.65
N TYR A 71 -0.33 5.45 4.63
CA TYR A 71 0.10 5.94 3.32
C TYR A 71 -1.11 6.34 2.46
N TYR A 72 -0.92 7.13 1.41
CA TYR A 72 -1.98 7.36 0.44
C TYR A 72 -2.23 6.12 -0.42
N GLY A 73 -3.48 5.87 -0.77
CA GLY A 73 -3.92 4.73 -1.56
C GLY A 73 -5.38 4.37 -1.35
N ASP A 74 -5.77 3.25 -1.94
CA ASP A 74 -7.09 2.67 -1.75
C ASP A 74 -7.06 1.67 -0.60
N TYR A 75 -8.12 1.71 0.21
CA TYR A 75 -8.24 0.95 1.44
C TYR A 75 -9.50 0.12 1.45
N ASP A 76 -9.38 -1.10 1.98
CA ASP A 76 -10.50 -1.92 2.40
C ASP A 76 -10.64 -1.77 3.92
N VAL A 77 -11.69 -1.08 4.36
CA VAL A 77 -12.01 -0.88 5.78
C VAL A 77 -13.11 -1.84 6.17
N THR A 78 -12.89 -2.58 7.24
CA THR A 78 -13.90 -3.46 7.85
C THR A 78 -14.21 -2.96 9.25
N VAL A 79 -15.46 -2.63 9.50
CA VAL A 79 -15.96 -2.21 10.81
C VAL A 79 -16.83 -3.33 11.37
N THR A 80 -16.57 -3.72 12.61
CA THR A 80 -17.33 -4.76 13.32
C THR A 80 -17.77 -4.21 14.67
N THR A 81 -19.06 -4.36 14.98
CA THR A 81 -19.65 -3.96 16.27
C THR A 81 -19.60 -5.12 17.28
N ASN A 82 -19.77 -4.80 18.56
CA ASN A 82 -19.72 -5.80 19.64
C ASN A 82 -20.83 -6.86 19.55
N ASP A 83 -21.95 -6.57 18.88
CA ASP A 83 -23.03 -7.51 18.59
C ASP A 83 -22.74 -8.40 17.36
N GLY A 84 -21.56 -8.27 16.75
CA GLY A 84 -21.07 -9.13 15.67
C GLY A 84 -21.48 -8.70 14.26
N LYS A 85 -22.18 -7.57 14.09
CA LYS A 85 -22.45 -7.03 12.75
C LYS A 85 -21.16 -6.51 12.14
N SER A 86 -20.99 -6.70 10.83
CA SER A 86 -19.81 -6.25 10.10
C SER A 86 -20.18 -5.54 8.80
N LYS A 87 -19.41 -4.52 8.45
CA LYS A 87 -19.54 -3.78 7.19
C LYS A 87 -18.17 -3.56 6.57
N LYS A 88 -18.03 -3.91 5.29
CA LYS A 88 -16.83 -3.65 4.50
C LYS A 88 -17.08 -2.49 3.54
N LEU A 89 -16.08 -1.62 3.42
CA LEU A 89 -16.11 -0.42 2.59
C LEU A 89 -14.77 -0.32 1.85
N SER A 90 -14.81 0.08 0.58
CA SER A 90 -13.62 0.45 -0.17
C SER A 90 -13.59 1.97 -0.31
N VAL A 91 -12.49 2.58 0.10
CA VAL A 91 -12.34 4.03 0.29
C VAL A 91 -10.98 4.50 -0.22
N ALA A 92 -10.94 5.73 -0.71
CA ALA A 92 -9.76 6.33 -1.31
C ALA A 92 -9.19 7.39 -0.37
N PHE A 93 -7.91 7.25 0.00
CA PHE A 93 -7.20 8.25 0.79
C PHE A 93 -6.04 8.85 -0.01
N TYR A 94 -6.18 10.11 -0.40
CA TYR A 94 -5.23 10.82 -1.26
C TYR A 94 -4.97 12.26 -0.80
N GLU A 95 -3.89 12.84 -1.30
CA GLU A 95 -3.57 14.26 -1.11
C GLU A 95 -4.73 15.13 -1.63
N GLY A 96 -5.22 16.04 -0.78
CA GLY A 96 -6.34 16.93 -1.10
C GLY A 96 -7.74 16.39 -0.81
N TYR A 97 -7.86 15.16 -0.28
CA TYR A 97 -9.13 14.59 0.17
C TYR A 97 -9.33 14.87 1.66
N ASP A 98 -10.58 14.85 2.14
CA ASP A 98 -10.88 15.00 3.58
C ASP A 98 -10.27 13.87 4.41
N ASN A 99 -10.09 12.70 3.80
CA ASN A 99 -9.51 11.50 4.41
C ASN A 99 -10.20 11.07 5.72
N VAL A 100 -11.53 11.25 5.78
CA VAL A 100 -12.41 10.81 6.87
C VAL A 100 -13.46 9.85 6.31
N ILE A 101 -13.83 8.84 7.09
CA ILE A 101 -14.90 7.89 6.76
C ILE A 101 -15.90 7.87 7.89
N GLU A 102 -17.17 8.09 7.56
CA GLU A 102 -18.28 7.91 8.49
C GLU A 102 -18.99 6.60 8.20
N VAL A 103 -19.15 5.76 9.23
CA VAL A 103 -19.79 4.45 9.09
C VAL A 103 -21.00 4.37 10.02
N VAL A 104 -22.19 4.39 9.43
CA VAL A 104 -23.44 4.12 10.17
C VAL A 104 -23.72 2.62 10.16
N MET A 105 -23.77 2.04 11.35
CA MET A 105 -24.15 0.65 11.62
C MET A 105 -25.63 0.64 12.03
N GLY A 106 -26.47 -0.03 11.24
CA GLY A 106 -27.90 -0.22 11.53
C GLY A 106 -28.17 -1.40 12.46
#